data_AF-A0A3A8JPJ9-F1
#
_entry.id   AF-A0A3A8JPJ9-F1
#
_cell.length_a   1.000
_cell.length_b   1.000
_cell.length_c   1.000
_cell.angle_alpha   90.00
_cell.angle_beta   90.00
_cell.angle_gamma   90.00
#
_symmetry.space_group_name_H-M   'P 1'
#
loop_
_entity.id
_entity.type
_entity.pdbx_description
1 polymer ?
#
loop_
_entity_poly.entity_id
_entity_poly.type
_entity_poly.pdbx_seq_one_letter_code
_entity_poly.pdbx_strand_id
1 'polypeptide(L)'
;ESLGSAGVVVAPRLAGPAVRLAWCEARMLDGGERVWVPAQGVYCPPSGTVELGPVSVAWTTNGSGAHPESEPALLHALLEATERDQLSRALSEGWSEEGVERRMLRPESLEDGAPRTAALRDALRARGFRVYLFDVTPTPRTRGRVGLPVAAAVLVDADEGPVLLTAGYACAMDRDEALQKALLEAAQSRLTDIHGAREDVAAADREASRGFAEALTEVRPRRAVGAMPDVADRRARTASARVRTVLSLLDGAGFTRVAGVALDAPVPGLHVWKVVVPGMRVSELL
;
A
#
# COMPACT_ATOMS: atom_id res chain seq x y z
N GLU A 1 17.14 3.48 17.21
CA GLU A 1 17.09 2.79 15.90
C GLU A 1 15.71 2.17 15.56
N SER A 2 14.58 2.73 15.99
CA SER A 2 13.26 2.18 15.59
C SER A 2 12.34 3.29 15.09
N LEU A 3 12.67 3.79 13.91
CA LEU A 3 11.75 4.58 13.10
C LEU A 3 10.92 3.58 12.28
N GLY A 4 9.76 3.18 12.82
CA GLY A 4 8.74 2.41 12.11
C GLY A 4 8.01 3.24 11.07
N SER A 5 7.32 2.60 10.11
CA SER A 5 6.50 3.21 9.05
C SER A 5 7.07 4.49 8.40
N ALA A 6 8.38 4.69 8.51
CA ALA A 6 9.01 5.97 8.28
C ALA A 6 9.31 6.12 6.80
N GLY A 7 8.92 7.27 6.24
CA GLY A 7 9.56 7.77 5.03
C GLY A 7 11.07 7.90 5.25
N VAL A 8 11.81 7.97 4.15
CA VAL A 8 13.28 8.01 4.10
C VAL A 8 13.87 8.88 5.22
N VAL A 9 14.89 8.39 5.92
CA VAL A 9 15.63 9.16 6.92
C VAL A 9 16.32 10.32 6.21
N VAL A 10 15.80 11.54 6.38
CA VAL A 10 16.27 12.74 5.65
C VAL A 10 17.63 13.22 6.17
N ALA A 11 17.87 13.04 7.47
CA ALA A 11 19.14 13.42 8.10
C ALA A 11 19.47 12.45 9.26
N PRO A 12 20.24 11.38 9.02
CA PRO A 12 20.56 10.37 10.04
C PRO A 12 21.21 10.94 11.31
N ARG A 13 21.95 12.06 11.19
CA ARG A 13 22.57 12.76 12.34
C ARG A 13 21.55 13.39 13.30
N LEU A 14 20.32 13.59 12.85
CA LEU A 14 19.20 14.11 13.63
C LEU A 14 18.33 12.98 14.22
N ALA A 15 18.71 11.71 14.03
CA ALA A 15 18.07 10.55 14.63
C ALA A 15 18.87 10.05 15.84
N GLY A 16 18.92 10.83 16.92
CA GLY A 16 19.65 10.49 18.13
C GLY A 16 18.87 10.79 19.42
N PRO A 17 19.21 10.13 20.54
CA PRO A 17 18.48 10.31 21.82
C PRO A 17 18.61 11.73 22.40
N ALA A 18 19.61 12.50 21.97
CA ALA A 18 19.80 13.90 22.37
C ALA A 18 18.94 14.89 21.57
N VAL A 19 18.32 14.44 20.47
CA VAL A 19 17.51 15.30 19.61
C VAL A 19 16.15 15.50 20.25
N ARG A 20 15.81 16.76 20.52
CA ARG A 20 14.50 17.15 21.04
C ARG A 20 13.51 17.24 19.88
N LEU A 21 12.41 16.51 19.99
CA LEU A 21 11.32 16.48 19.02
C LEU A 21 9.99 16.33 19.76
N ALA A 22 8.89 16.67 19.08
CA ALA A 22 7.55 16.55 19.62
C ALA A 22 7.09 15.09 19.65
N TRP A 23 6.39 14.70 20.71
CA TRP A 23 5.81 13.37 20.88
C TRP A 23 4.29 13.48 20.98
N CYS A 24 3.58 12.48 20.47
CA CYS A 24 2.15 12.37 20.67
C CYS A 24 1.78 11.02 21.30
N GLU A 25 0.71 11.04 22.08
CA GLU A 25 0.17 9.84 22.69
C GLU A 25 -0.52 8.98 21.62
N ALA A 26 -0.26 7.69 21.65
CA ALA A 26 -0.87 6.67 20.82
C ALA A 26 -1.31 5.48 21.69
N ARG A 27 -2.07 4.57 21.11
CA ARG A 27 -2.51 3.34 21.78
C ARG A 27 -1.98 2.12 21.07
N MET A 28 -1.42 1.18 21.83
CA MET A 28 -1.12 -0.16 21.32
C MET A 28 -2.42 -0.86 20.95
N LEU A 29 -2.51 -1.40 19.73
CA LEU A 29 -3.78 -1.96 19.22
C LEU A 29 -4.11 -3.37 19.74
N ASP A 30 -3.14 -4.08 20.31
CA ASP A 30 -3.28 -5.42 20.89
C ASP A 30 -3.72 -5.38 22.37
N GLY A 31 -3.29 -4.38 23.14
CA GLY A 31 -3.55 -4.27 24.58
C GLY A 31 -4.14 -2.93 25.06
N GLY A 32 -4.20 -1.92 24.20
CA GLY A 32 -4.72 -0.58 24.55
C GLY A 32 -3.79 0.27 25.41
N GLU A 33 -2.58 -0.21 25.72
CA GLU A 33 -1.58 0.54 26.49
C GLU A 33 -1.25 1.87 25.80
N ARG A 34 -1.11 2.93 26.59
CA ARG A 34 -0.67 4.23 26.08
C ARG A 34 0.83 4.22 25.85
N VAL A 35 1.23 4.62 24.64
CA VAL A 35 2.62 4.73 24.23
C VAL A 35 2.88 6.08 23.59
N TRP A 36 4.12 6.52 23.58
CA TRP A 36 4.54 7.75 22.90
C TRP A 36 5.18 7.42 21.57
N VAL A 37 4.71 8.07 20.50
CA VAL A 37 5.35 8.02 19.18
C VAL A 37 5.82 9.41 18.75
N PRO A 38 6.87 9.51 17.92
CA PRO A 38 7.30 10.78 17.36
C PRO A 38 6.16 11.45 16.59
N ALA A 39 5.83 12.70 16.93
CA ALA A 39 4.72 13.44 16.29
C ALA A 39 4.97 13.64 14.79
N GLN A 40 6.24 13.77 14.36
CA GLN A 40 6.63 13.86 12.95
C GLN A 40 6.38 12.57 12.13
N GLY A 41 6.11 11.43 12.80
CA GLY A 41 5.66 10.20 12.13
C GLY A 41 4.13 10.09 12.02
N VAL A 42 3.39 11.04 12.59
CA VAL A 42 1.92 11.04 12.65
C VAL A 42 1.34 12.24 11.89
N TYR A 43 1.89 13.43 12.11
CA TYR A 43 1.37 14.68 11.58
C TYR A 43 2.22 15.23 10.44
N CYS A 44 1.55 15.90 9.50
CA CYS A 44 2.16 16.68 8.41
C CYS A 44 1.60 18.11 8.49
N PRO A 45 2.05 18.93 9.45
CA PRO A 45 1.50 20.26 9.67
C PRO A 45 1.84 21.22 8.51
N PRO A 46 0.94 22.16 8.14
CA PRO A 46 1.23 23.16 7.13
C PRO A 46 2.45 24.02 7.49
N SER A 47 3.15 24.52 6.47
CA SER A 47 4.27 25.44 6.63
C SER A 47 3.90 26.65 7.50
N GLY A 48 4.76 27.01 8.46
CA GLY A 48 4.54 28.17 9.35
C GLY A 48 3.61 27.91 10.54
N THR A 49 3.24 26.65 10.82
CA THR A 49 2.46 26.27 12.00
C THR A 49 3.34 25.75 13.15
N VAL A 50 3.04 24.58 13.73
CA VAL A 50 3.75 24.03 14.89
C VAL A 50 5.03 23.32 14.44
N GLU A 51 6.16 23.70 15.03
CA GLU A 51 7.43 22.98 14.83
C GLU A 51 7.43 21.65 15.60
N LEU A 52 7.54 20.52 14.89
CA LEU A 52 7.62 19.19 15.49
C LEU A 52 9.05 18.79 15.91
N GLY A 53 10.01 19.72 15.77
CA GLY A 53 11.44 19.47 15.90
C GLY A 53 12.11 19.22 14.55
N PRO A 54 13.43 18.89 14.56
CA PRO A 54 14.16 18.62 13.34
C PRO A 54 13.62 17.37 12.63
N VAL A 55 13.38 17.51 11.33
CA VAL A 55 12.86 16.43 10.46
C VAL A 55 13.94 15.35 10.33
N SER A 56 13.81 14.29 11.12
CA SER A 56 14.70 13.12 11.07
C SER A 56 14.16 12.03 10.15
N VAL A 57 12.88 12.10 9.78
CA VAL A 57 12.18 11.22 8.84
C VAL A 57 11.31 12.04 7.90
N ALA A 58 11.24 11.64 6.62
CA ALA A 58 10.35 12.30 5.67
C ALA A 58 8.89 12.11 6.10
N TRP A 59 8.08 13.16 5.95
CA TRP A 59 6.65 13.06 6.16
C TRP A 59 6.02 12.13 5.13
N THR A 60 5.10 11.29 5.60
CA THR A 60 4.42 10.32 4.77
C THR A 60 2.98 10.14 5.23
N THR A 61 2.07 9.98 4.27
CA THR A 61 0.70 9.58 4.55
C THR A 61 0.58 8.10 4.88
N ASN A 62 1.64 7.30 4.70
CA ASN A 62 1.64 5.85 4.91
C ASN A 62 1.00 5.41 6.24
N GLY A 63 0.08 4.46 6.16
CA GLY A 63 -0.64 3.93 7.32
C GLY A 63 -1.72 4.88 7.82
N SER A 64 -2.31 5.69 6.94
CA SER A 64 -3.50 6.48 7.26
C SER A 64 -4.74 5.78 6.75
N GLY A 65 -5.89 6.03 7.36
CA GLY A 65 -7.16 5.49 6.86
C GLY A 65 -8.32 6.33 7.34
N ALA A 66 -9.30 6.54 6.46
CA ALA A 66 -10.48 7.35 6.76
C ALA A 66 -11.75 6.62 6.34
N HIS A 67 -12.79 6.68 7.17
CA HIS A 67 -14.08 6.06 6.89
C HIS A 67 -15.19 6.64 7.79
N PRO A 68 -16.47 6.58 7.39
CA PRO A 68 -17.60 6.92 8.27
C PRO A 68 -17.74 6.08 9.56
N GLU A 69 -16.92 5.05 9.71
CA GLU A 69 -16.90 4.17 10.88
C GLU A 69 -15.45 3.96 11.29
N SER A 70 -15.18 3.97 12.60
CA SER A 70 -13.81 3.92 13.13
C SER A 70 -13.04 2.65 12.74
N GLU A 71 -13.68 1.49 12.79
CA GLU A 71 -13.00 0.20 12.60
C GLU A 71 -12.59 -0.07 11.13
N PRO A 72 -13.42 0.25 10.12
CA PRO A 72 -12.97 0.24 8.73
C PRO A 72 -11.84 1.24 8.46
N ALA A 73 -11.85 2.44 9.08
CA ALA A 73 -10.77 3.41 8.94
C ALA A 73 -9.44 2.84 9.47
N LEU A 74 -9.48 2.21 10.65
CA LEU A 74 -8.32 1.54 11.23
C LEU A 74 -7.84 0.35 10.38
N LEU A 75 -8.78 -0.47 9.88
CA LEU A 75 -8.45 -1.58 8.98
C LEU A 75 -7.74 -1.09 7.72
N HIS A 76 -8.23 -0.01 7.11
CA HIS A 76 -7.59 0.60 5.95
C HIS A 76 -6.15 1.03 6.27
N ALA A 77 -5.95 1.76 7.38
CA ALA A 77 -4.63 2.21 7.82
C ALA A 77 -3.64 1.03 8.01
N LEU A 78 -4.10 -0.08 8.60
CA LEU A 78 -3.27 -1.28 8.78
C LEU A 78 -2.94 -1.98 7.45
N LEU A 79 -3.91 -2.09 6.54
CA LEU A 79 -3.70 -2.71 5.24
C LEU A 79 -2.75 -1.88 4.39
N GLU A 80 -2.89 -0.55 4.36
CA GLU A 80 -2.00 0.37 3.64
C GLU A 80 -0.56 0.30 4.17
N ALA A 81 -0.37 0.37 5.49
CA ALA A 81 0.96 0.23 6.09
C ALA A 81 1.61 -1.12 5.75
N THR A 82 0.81 -2.19 5.75
CA THR A 82 1.28 -3.52 5.37
C THR A 82 1.62 -3.59 3.89
N GLU A 83 0.81 -3.01 3.02
CA GLU A 83 1.06 -2.95 1.58
C GLU A 83 2.44 -2.37 1.29
N ARG A 84 2.73 -1.17 1.82
CA ARG A 84 4.00 -0.48 1.55
C ARG A 84 5.21 -1.29 2.04
N ASP A 85 5.10 -1.93 3.20
CA ASP A 85 6.16 -2.79 3.72
C ASP A 85 6.37 -4.04 2.85
N GLN A 86 5.28 -4.72 2.49
CA GLN A 86 5.35 -5.96 1.72
C GLN A 86 5.80 -5.69 0.27
N LEU A 87 5.39 -4.58 -0.35
CA LEU A 87 5.90 -4.12 -1.65
C LEU A 87 7.41 -3.87 -1.59
N SER A 88 7.89 -3.13 -0.58
CA SER A 88 9.33 -2.87 -0.38
C SER A 88 10.14 -4.16 -0.25
N ARG A 89 9.55 -5.23 0.30
CA ARG A 89 10.18 -6.54 0.44
C ARG A 89 10.09 -7.38 -0.84
N ALA A 90 9.00 -7.27 -1.58
CA ALA A 90 8.74 -8.07 -2.78
C ALA A 90 9.45 -7.51 -4.02
N LEU A 91 9.58 -6.20 -4.10
CA LEU A 91 10.14 -5.43 -5.21
C LEU A 91 11.29 -4.54 -4.72
N SER A 92 12.22 -5.10 -3.95
CA SER A 92 13.35 -4.35 -3.38
C SER A 92 14.26 -3.72 -4.43
N GLU A 93 14.26 -4.27 -5.65
CA GLU A 93 15.01 -3.79 -6.82
C GLU A 93 14.06 -3.16 -7.87
N GLY A 94 12.81 -2.89 -7.50
CA GLY A 94 11.77 -2.45 -8.43
C GLY A 94 11.26 -3.57 -9.35
N TRP A 95 10.72 -3.16 -10.50
CA TRP A 95 10.21 -4.06 -11.55
C TRP A 95 11.35 -4.59 -12.42
N SER A 96 11.89 -5.76 -12.09
CA SER A 96 12.82 -6.51 -12.95
C SER A 96 12.07 -7.43 -13.92
N GLU A 97 12.70 -7.79 -15.03
CA GLU A 97 12.14 -8.73 -16.02
C GLU A 97 11.77 -10.08 -15.38
N GLU A 98 12.67 -10.65 -14.59
CA GLU A 98 12.41 -11.88 -13.83
C GLU A 98 11.26 -11.68 -12.82
N GLY A 99 11.19 -10.52 -12.17
CA GLY A 99 10.12 -10.16 -11.25
C GLY A 99 8.75 -10.12 -11.93
N VAL A 100 8.67 -9.51 -13.12
CA VAL A 100 7.48 -9.46 -13.96
C VAL A 100 7.05 -10.88 -14.34
N GLU A 101 7.95 -11.69 -14.91
CA GLU A 101 7.63 -13.04 -15.39
C GLU A 101 7.11 -13.94 -14.25
N ARG A 102 7.76 -13.91 -13.09
CA ARG A 102 7.41 -14.76 -11.94
C ARG A 102 6.12 -14.35 -11.23
N ARG A 103 5.76 -13.06 -11.31
CA ARG A 103 4.64 -12.49 -10.52
C ARG A 103 3.39 -12.27 -11.33
N MET A 104 3.50 -12.12 -12.66
CA MET A 104 2.35 -11.91 -13.53
C MET A 104 1.37 -13.09 -13.45
N LEU A 105 0.10 -12.74 -13.27
CA LEU A 105 -1.00 -13.68 -13.11
C LEU A 105 -1.58 -14.09 -14.45
N ARG A 106 -1.89 -15.38 -14.57
CA ARG A 106 -2.56 -15.97 -15.74
C ARG A 106 -3.99 -15.42 -15.86
N PRO A 107 -4.34 -14.74 -16.97
CA PRO A 107 -5.66 -14.15 -17.16
C PRO A 107 -6.81 -15.15 -17.04
N GLU A 108 -6.58 -16.41 -17.42
CA GLU A 108 -7.57 -17.48 -17.42
C GLU A 108 -7.92 -17.92 -15.99
N SER A 109 -7.06 -17.64 -15.01
CA SER A 109 -7.30 -17.99 -13.60
C SER A 109 -8.11 -16.93 -12.84
N LEU A 110 -8.47 -15.82 -13.48
CA LEU A 110 -9.21 -14.72 -12.85
C LEU A 110 -10.69 -15.03 -12.65
N GLU A 111 -11.35 -15.72 -13.58
CA GLU A 111 -12.81 -15.98 -13.48
C GLU A 111 -13.14 -16.79 -12.22
N ASP A 112 -12.34 -17.83 -11.93
CA ASP A 112 -12.50 -18.66 -10.75
C ASP A 112 -11.91 -18.03 -9.48
N GLY A 113 -10.76 -17.34 -9.62
CA GLY A 113 -9.97 -16.87 -8.47
C GLY A 113 -10.31 -15.47 -7.98
N ALA A 114 -10.83 -14.60 -8.86
CA ALA A 114 -11.09 -13.19 -8.59
C ALA A 114 -12.18 -12.64 -9.55
N PRO A 115 -13.44 -13.07 -9.40
CA PRO A 115 -14.50 -12.78 -10.36
C PRO A 115 -14.84 -11.28 -10.47
N ARG A 116 -14.76 -10.51 -9.37
CA ARG A 116 -15.02 -9.06 -9.42
C ARG A 116 -13.92 -8.35 -10.20
N THR A 117 -12.67 -8.77 -9.99
CA THR A 117 -11.51 -8.30 -10.74
C THR A 117 -11.63 -8.65 -12.22
N ALA A 118 -12.07 -9.86 -12.57
CA ALA A 118 -12.28 -10.28 -13.95
C ALA A 118 -13.29 -9.37 -14.67
N ALA A 119 -14.43 -9.08 -14.04
CA ALA A 119 -15.45 -8.19 -14.59
C ALA A 119 -14.93 -6.76 -14.81
N LEU A 120 -14.17 -6.21 -13.85
CA LEU A 120 -13.56 -4.87 -13.98
C LEU A 120 -12.52 -4.84 -15.10
N ARG A 121 -11.67 -5.86 -15.19
CA ARG A 121 -10.69 -6.01 -16.28
C ARG A 121 -11.38 -5.98 -17.63
N ASP A 122 -12.46 -6.74 -17.81
CA ASP A 122 -13.14 -6.84 -19.09
C ASP A 122 -13.81 -5.51 -19.48
N ALA A 123 -14.38 -4.80 -18.50
CA ALA A 123 -14.91 -3.45 -18.71
C ALA A 123 -13.84 -2.44 -19.15
N LEU A 124 -12.61 -2.54 -18.65
CA LEU A 124 -11.48 -1.72 -19.05
C LEU A 124 -10.94 -2.12 -20.43
N ARG A 125 -10.85 -3.42 -20.74
CA ARG A 125 -10.43 -3.91 -22.06
C ARG A 125 -11.38 -3.47 -23.17
N ALA A 126 -12.69 -3.49 -22.91
CA ALA A 126 -13.69 -2.97 -23.84
C ALA A 126 -13.54 -1.46 -24.12
N ARG A 127 -12.75 -0.73 -23.31
CA ARG A 127 -12.46 0.70 -23.46
C ARG A 127 -11.06 0.97 -24.01
N GLY A 128 -10.38 -0.03 -24.58
CA GLY A 128 -9.07 0.15 -25.20
C GLY A 128 -7.88 0.04 -24.24
N PHE A 129 -8.07 -0.51 -23.04
CA PHE A 129 -6.96 -0.73 -22.10
C PHE A 129 -6.44 -2.17 -22.13
N ARG A 130 -5.12 -2.33 -22.05
CA ARG A 130 -4.48 -3.60 -21.67
C ARG A 130 -4.28 -3.61 -20.15
N VAL A 131 -4.57 -4.74 -19.53
CA VAL A 131 -4.52 -4.92 -18.07
C VAL A 131 -3.60 -6.07 -17.73
N TYR A 132 -2.60 -5.80 -16.89
CA TYR A 132 -1.67 -6.79 -16.37
C TYR A 132 -1.77 -6.82 -14.86
N LEU A 133 -1.87 -8.00 -14.28
CA LEU A 133 -2.04 -8.19 -12.83
C LEU A 133 -0.93 -9.06 -12.26
N PHE A 134 -0.51 -8.74 -11.06
CA PHE A 134 0.65 -9.36 -10.42
C PHE A 134 0.35 -9.74 -8.97
N ASP A 135 0.83 -10.91 -8.57
CA ASP A 135 0.97 -11.25 -7.17
C ASP A 135 2.34 -10.79 -6.64
N VAL A 136 2.32 -9.65 -5.96
CA VAL A 136 3.47 -9.04 -5.32
C VAL A 136 3.53 -9.39 -3.83
N THR A 137 2.80 -10.42 -3.39
CA THR A 137 2.97 -10.98 -2.05
C THR A 137 4.42 -11.49 -1.88
N PRO A 138 5.10 -11.15 -0.78
CA PRO A 138 6.40 -11.72 -0.47
C PRO A 138 6.39 -13.25 -0.41
N THR A 139 7.49 -13.86 -0.86
CA THR A 139 7.62 -15.32 -0.87
C THR A 139 7.69 -15.88 0.56
N PRO A 140 7.34 -17.15 0.82
CA PRO A 140 7.41 -17.73 2.17
C PRO A 140 8.77 -17.63 2.87
N ARG A 141 9.87 -17.47 2.12
CA ARG A 141 11.23 -17.30 2.67
C ARG A 141 11.56 -15.85 3.06
N THR A 142 10.73 -14.89 2.66
CA THR A 142 10.96 -13.47 2.92
C THR A 142 10.71 -13.16 4.40
N ARG A 143 11.75 -12.68 5.10
CA ARG A 143 11.63 -12.23 6.49
C ARG A 143 10.62 -11.08 6.62
N GLY A 144 9.76 -11.15 7.62
CA GLY A 144 8.69 -10.15 7.84
C GLY A 144 7.52 -10.28 6.85
N ARG A 145 7.35 -11.44 6.21
CA ARG A 145 6.15 -11.73 5.42
C ARG A 145 4.95 -11.83 6.35
N VAL A 146 3.93 -10.99 6.10
CA VAL A 146 2.68 -10.96 6.87
C VAL A 146 1.71 -12.07 6.41
N GLY A 147 1.72 -12.38 5.11
CA GLY A 147 0.86 -13.41 4.54
C GLY A 147 -0.53 -12.95 4.10
N LEU A 148 -0.77 -11.63 4.10
CA LEU A 148 -1.87 -11.01 3.39
C LEU A 148 -1.60 -10.98 1.87
N PRO A 149 -2.63 -11.10 1.00
CA PRO A 149 -2.46 -10.89 -0.42
C PRO A 149 -2.08 -9.44 -0.71
N VAL A 150 -1.01 -9.26 -1.51
CA VAL A 150 -0.59 -7.97 -2.04
C VAL A 150 -0.58 -8.06 -3.56
N ALA A 151 -1.30 -7.16 -4.19
CA ALA A 151 -1.49 -7.11 -5.64
C ALA A 151 -0.83 -5.87 -6.23
N ALA A 152 -0.43 -5.98 -7.48
CA ALA A 152 -0.15 -4.83 -8.33
C ALA A 152 -0.94 -4.97 -9.63
N ALA A 153 -1.33 -3.84 -10.19
CA ALA A 153 -1.97 -3.75 -11.50
C ALA A 153 -1.23 -2.73 -12.35
N VAL A 154 -1.04 -3.06 -13.62
CA VAL A 154 -0.54 -2.14 -14.64
C VAL A 154 -1.61 -1.98 -15.71
N LEU A 155 -2.01 -0.73 -15.93
CA LEU A 155 -2.99 -0.33 -16.91
C LEU A 155 -2.27 0.38 -18.06
N VAL A 156 -2.36 -0.17 -19.26
CA VAL A 156 -1.71 0.38 -20.46
C VAL A 156 -2.77 0.84 -21.44
N ASP A 157 -2.66 2.08 -21.89
CA ASP A 157 -3.49 2.67 -22.93
C ASP A 157 -3.07 2.09 -24.30
N ALA A 158 -3.95 1.32 -24.95
CA ALA A 158 -3.63 0.68 -26.23
C ALA A 158 -3.56 1.67 -27.39
N ASP A 159 -4.21 2.84 -27.26
CA ASP A 159 -4.17 3.91 -28.26
C ASP A 159 -2.96 4.84 -28.05
N GLU A 160 -2.09 4.50 -27.08
CA GLU A 160 -0.93 5.30 -26.69
C GLU A 160 -1.29 6.75 -26.35
N GLY A 161 -2.34 6.95 -25.56
CA GLY A 161 -2.76 8.26 -25.06
C GLY A 161 -1.67 9.03 -24.29
N PRO A 162 -1.95 10.27 -23.84
CA PRO A 162 -0.98 11.12 -23.15
C PRO A 162 -0.41 10.45 -21.89
N VAL A 163 -1.25 9.69 -21.18
CA VAL A 163 -0.84 8.82 -20.07
C VAL A 163 -0.85 7.38 -20.57
N LEU A 164 0.33 6.91 -20.99
CA LEU A 164 0.51 5.61 -21.63
C LEU A 164 0.31 4.45 -20.66
N LEU A 165 0.84 4.59 -19.45
CA LEU A 165 0.93 3.51 -18.48
C LEU A 165 0.76 4.06 -17.08
N THR A 166 -0.09 3.41 -16.28
CA THR A 166 -0.18 3.66 -14.85
C THR A 166 -0.14 2.36 -14.08
N ALA A 167 0.33 2.44 -12.83
CA ALA A 167 0.34 1.33 -11.90
C ALA A 167 -0.47 1.68 -10.65
N GLY A 168 -0.93 0.63 -9.98
CA GLY A 168 -1.59 0.72 -8.68
C GLY A 168 -1.30 -0.53 -7.87
N TYR A 169 -1.33 -0.39 -6.56
CA TYR A 169 -1.00 -1.47 -5.64
C TYR A 169 -2.10 -1.62 -4.59
N ALA A 170 -2.17 -2.79 -3.96
CA ALA A 170 -3.18 -3.00 -2.93
C ALA A 170 -2.82 -4.17 -2.02
N CYS A 171 -3.01 -3.99 -0.72
CA CYS A 171 -3.16 -5.08 0.24
C CYS A 171 -4.62 -5.22 0.68
N ALA A 172 -5.10 -6.46 0.79
CA ALA A 172 -6.45 -6.75 1.28
C ALA A 172 -6.52 -8.06 2.07
N MET A 173 -7.72 -8.44 2.51
CA MET A 173 -7.93 -9.70 3.22
C MET A 173 -8.11 -10.89 2.26
N ASP A 174 -8.64 -10.65 1.07
CA ASP A 174 -8.77 -11.64 0.01
C ASP A 174 -8.13 -11.18 -1.29
N ARG A 175 -7.79 -12.16 -2.12
CA ARG A 175 -7.09 -11.96 -3.39
C ARG A 175 -7.91 -11.13 -4.40
N ASP A 176 -9.23 -11.26 -4.41
CA ASP A 176 -10.09 -10.56 -5.36
C ASP A 176 -10.20 -9.08 -4.97
N GLU A 177 -10.39 -8.77 -3.67
CA GLU A 177 -10.36 -7.41 -3.15
C GLU A 177 -8.99 -6.74 -3.39
N ALA A 178 -7.88 -7.46 -3.18
CA ALA A 178 -6.55 -6.92 -3.45
C ALA A 178 -6.36 -6.58 -4.93
N LEU A 179 -6.64 -7.51 -5.84
CA LEU A 179 -6.48 -7.27 -7.27
C LEU A 179 -7.40 -6.16 -7.78
N GLN A 180 -8.65 -6.14 -7.32
CA GLN A 180 -9.62 -5.11 -7.67
C GLN A 180 -9.16 -3.72 -7.21
N LYS A 181 -8.68 -3.59 -5.97
CA LYS A 181 -8.17 -2.31 -5.46
C LYS A 181 -6.95 -1.82 -6.22
N ALA A 182 -6.00 -2.70 -6.53
CA ALA A 182 -4.81 -2.33 -7.31
C ALA A 182 -5.21 -1.79 -8.70
N LEU A 183 -6.21 -2.41 -9.33
CA LEU A 183 -6.78 -1.97 -10.61
C LEU A 183 -7.46 -0.60 -10.53
N LEU A 184 -8.25 -0.37 -9.48
CA LEU A 184 -8.91 0.91 -9.24
C LEU A 184 -7.89 2.01 -8.96
N GLU A 185 -6.84 1.69 -8.21
CA GLU A 185 -5.74 2.61 -7.95
C GLU A 185 -4.99 2.98 -9.24
N ALA A 186 -4.67 2.00 -10.11
CA ALA A 186 -4.05 2.30 -11.39
C ALA A 186 -4.91 3.24 -12.26
N ALA A 187 -6.24 3.05 -12.24
CA ALA A 187 -7.18 3.95 -12.92
C ALA A 187 -7.22 5.35 -12.27
N GLN A 188 -7.20 5.42 -10.93
CA GLN A 188 -7.15 6.69 -10.20
C GLN A 188 -5.85 7.46 -10.46
N SER A 189 -4.71 6.77 -10.49
CA SER A 189 -3.41 7.36 -10.86
C SER A 189 -3.50 7.99 -12.25
N ARG A 190 -4.10 7.29 -13.21
CA ARG A 190 -4.29 7.82 -14.57
C ARG A 190 -5.15 9.09 -14.60
N LEU A 191 -6.24 9.13 -13.83
CA LEU A 191 -7.06 10.33 -13.71
C LEU A 191 -6.28 11.49 -13.09
N THR A 192 -5.44 11.20 -12.10
CA THR A 192 -4.60 12.20 -11.43
C THR A 192 -3.58 12.79 -12.40
N ASP A 193 -2.92 11.95 -13.21
CA ASP A 193 -1.97 12.37 -14.24
C ASP A 193 -2.63 13.22 -15.32
N ILE A 194 -3.83 12.83 -15.79
CA ILE A 194 -4.59 13.61 -16.78
C ILE A 194 -5.01 14.98 -16.23
N HIS A 195 -5.48 15.02 -14.99
CA HIS A 195 -5.90 16.27 -14.38
C HIS A 195 -4.73 17.23 -14.14
N GLY A 196 -3.48 16.76 -14.21
CA GLY A 196 -2.29 17.58 -13.93
C GLY A 196 -2.32 18.17 -12.51
N ALA A 197 -3.09 17.58 -11.61
CA ALA A 197 -3.38 18.14 -10.28
C ALA A 197 -2.22 17.96 -9.29
N ARG A 198 -1.13 17.32 -9.72
CA ARG A 198 0.07 17.04 -8.93
C ARG A 198 1.26 17.81 -9.51
N GLU A 199 1.71 18.81 -8.76
CA GLU A 199 2.94 19.57 -9.04
C GLU A 199 4.21 18.72 -8.78
N ASP A 200 4.07 17.58 -8.09
CA ASP A 200 5.12 16.68 -7.63
C ASP A 200 5.34 15.44 -8.53
N VAL A 201 4.50 15.22 -9.55
CA VAL A 201 4.69 14.12 -10.51
C VAL A 201 5.66 14.59 -11.59
N ALA A 202 6.92 14.14 -11.49
CA ALA A 202 7.85 14.24 -12.60
C ALA A 202 7.20 13.61 -13.84
N ALA A 203 7.25 14.29 -14.98
CA ALA A 203 6.69 13.77 -16.22
C ALA A 203 7.22 12.36 -16.46
N ALA A 204 6.31 11.37 -16.48
CA ALA A 204 6.68 9.98 -16.68
C ALA A 204 7.53 9.85 -17.97
N ASP A 205 8.69 9.19 -17.86
CA ASP A 205 9.50 8.88 -19.03
C ASP A 205 8.68 7.97 -19.96
N ARG A 206 8.21 8.57 -21.05
CA ARG A 206 7.31 7.92 -22.00
C ARG A 206 8.02 6.79 -22.74
N GLU A 207 9.33 6.90 -22.97
CA GLU A 207 10.12 5.86 -23.64
C GLU A 207 10.28 4.66 -22.71
N ALA A 208 10.65 4.90 -21.45
CA ALA A 208 10.70 3.85 -20.43
C ALA A 208 9.33 3.17 -20.24
N SER A 209 8.25 3.96 -20.22
CA SER A 209 6.88 3.45 -20.09
C SER A 209 6.47 2.56 -21.27
N ARG A 210 6.85 2.93 -22.50
CA ARG A 210 6.60 2.12 -23.69
C ARG A 210 7.42 0.83 -23.66
N GLY A 211 8.72 0.91 -23.36
CA GLY A 211 9.57 -0.27 -23.23
C GLY A 211 9.06 -1.26 -22.18
N PHE A 212 8.56 -0.75 -21.05
CA PHE A 212 7.93 -1.59 -20.04
C PHE A 212 6.63 -2.24 -20.56
N ALA A 213 5.74 -1.48 -21.20
CA ALA A 213 4.51 -2.01 -21.79
C ALA A 213 4.75 -3.10 -22.86
N GLU A 214 5.80 -2.95 -23.67
CA GLU A 214 6.23 -3.95 -24.65
C GLU A 214 6.71 -5.21 -23.94
N ALA A 215 7.60 -5.09 -22.94
CA ALA A 215 8.08 -6.21 -22.15
C ALA A 215 6.93 -7.00 -21.50
N LEU A 216 5.89 -6.33 -21.01
CA LEU A 216 4.71 -6.99 -20.44
C LEU A 216 3.95 -7.87 -21.46
N THR A 217 4.00 -7.53 -22.75
CA THR A 217 3.29 -8.27 -23.82
C THR A 217 4.00 -9.59 -24.18
N GLU A 218 5.32 -9.62 -24.02
CA GLU A 218 6.14 -10.81 -24.32
C GLU A 218 6.09 -11.86 -23.21
N VAL A 219 5.68 -11.47 -22.00
CA VAL A 219 5.63 -12.37 -20.84
C VAL A 219 4.59 -13.47 -21.03
N ARG A 220 4.97 -14.69 -20.66
CA ARG A 220 4.06 -15.86 -20.59
C ARG A 220 3.81 -16.21 -19.12
N PRO A 221 2.76 -15.65 -18.49
CA PRO A 221 2.54 -15.83 -17.06
C PRO A 221 2.29 -17.29 -16.72
N ARG A 222 2.85 -17.75 -15.60
CA ARG A 222 2.64 -19.11 -15.08
C ARG A 222 1.84 -19.12 -13.77
N ARG A 223 1.82 -18.00 -13.05
CA ARG A 223 1.23 -17.91 -11.71
C ARG A 223 -0.29 -17.84 -11.79
N ALA A 224 -0.98 -18.65 -11.01
CA ALA A 224 -2.43 -18.62 -10.90
C ALA A 224 -2.88 -17.70 -9.76
N VAL A 225 -4.03 -17.03 -9.93
CA VAL A 225 -4.69 -16.25 -8.86
C VAL A 225 -4.97 -17.13 -7.63
N GLY A 226 -5.28 -18.41 -7.85
CA GLY A 226 -5.48 -19.42 -6.81
C GLY A 226 -4.28 -19.60 -5.85
N ALA A 227 -3.06 -19.20 -6.25
CA ALA A 227 -1.86 -19.29 -5.43
C ALA A 227 -1.62 -18.07 -4.54
N MET A 228 -2.39 -16.99 -4.72
CA MET A 228 -2.37 -15.84 -3.80
C MET A 228 -2.93 -16.25 -2.44
N PRO A 229 -2.45 -15.65 -1.34
CA PRO A 229 -3.07 -15.84 -0.04
C PRO A 229 -4.52 -15.38 -0.05
N ASP A 230 -5.31 -15.99 0.82
CA ASP A 230 -6.70 -15.64 1.03
C ASP A 230 -7.02 -15.88 2.49
N VAL A 231 -7.13 -14.79 3.23
CA VAL A 231 -7.34 -14.81 4.67
C VAL A 231 -8.72 -14.29 5.05
N ALA A 232 -9.59 -14.08 4.07
CA ALA A 232 -10.98 -13.73 4.33
C ALA A 232 -11.68 -14.94 4.97
N ASP A 233 -11.70 -14.97 6.30
CA ASP A 233 -12.60 -15.84 7.02
C ASP A 233 -14.03 -15.36 6.77
N ARG A 234 -14.86 -16.19 6.13
CA ARG A 234 -16.30 -15.93 5.96
C ARG A 234 -17.01 -15.66 7.30
N ARG A 235 -16.42 -16.05 8.43
CA ARG A 235 -16.92 -15.79 9.79
C ARG A 235 -16.49 -14.44 10.36
N ALA A 236 -15.39 -13.83 9.90
CA ALA A 236 -14.90 -12.52 10.33
C ALA A 236 -15.58 -11.36 9.55
N ARG A 237 -16.92 -11.32 9.56
CA ARG A 237 -17.69 -10.32 8.77
C ARG A 237 -17.55 -8.88 9.27
N THR A 238 -17.15 -8.68 10.52
CA THR A 238 -17.07 -7.33 11.12
C THR A 238 -15.69 -6.72 10.90
N ALA A 239 -15.63 -5.40 10.76
CA ALA A 239 -14.37 -4.67 10.63
C ALA A 239 -13.43 -4.95 11.83
N SER A 240 -13.95 -4.94 13.06
CA SER A 240 -13.15 -5.27 14.25
C SER A 240 -12.56 -6.68 14.22
N ALA A 241 -13.28 -7.68 13.68
CA ALA A 241 -12.74 -9.03 13.53
C ALA A 241 -11.60 -9.05 12.51
N ARG A 242 -11.76 -8.34 11.38
CA ARG A 242 -10.71 -8.21 10.36
C ARG A 242 -9.48 -7.49 10.92
N VAL A 243 -9.64 -6.42 11.71
CA VAL A 243 -8.54 -5.74 12.41
C VAL A 243 -7.78 -6.72 13.30
N ARG A 244 -8.48 -7.51 14.12
CA ARG A 244 -7.82 -8.54 14.96
C ARG A 244 -7.07 -9.58 14.14
N THR A 245 -7.63 -10.02 13.01
CA THR A 245 -6.92 -10.95 12.11
C THR A 245 -5.65 -10.32 11.56
N VAL A 246 -5.69 -9.07 11.09
CA VAL A 246 -4.50 -8.36 10.60
C VAL A 246 -3.45 -8.23 11.71
N LEU A 247 -3.83 -7.80 12.91
CA LEU A 247 -2.91 -7.69 14.05
C LEU A 247 -2.25 -9.03 14.40
N SER A 248 -3.01 -10.14 14.36
CA SER A 248 -2.46 -11.47 14.61
C SER A 248 -1.46 -11.90 13.52
N LEU A 249 -1.71 -11.57 12.25
CA LEU A 249 -0.77 -11.84 11.16
C LEU A 249 0.50 -10.98 11.28
N LEU A 250 0.35 -9.73 11.70
CA LEU A 250 1.47 -8.82 11.97
C LEU A 250 2.36 -9.35 13.11
N ASP A 251 1.75 -9.76 14.22
CA ASP A 251 2.46 -10.37 15.34
C ASP A 251 3.24 -11.63 14.92
N GLY A 252 2.57 -12.53 14.18
CA GLY A 252 3.21 -13.74 13.63
C GLY A 252 4.37 -13.46 12.66
N ALA A 253 4.38 -12.29 12.01
CA ALA A 253 5.48 -11.83 11.16
C ALA A 253 6.60 -11.10 11.92
N GLY A 254 6.46 -10.94 13.24
CA GLY A 254 7.41 -10.26 14.13
C GLY A 254 7.16 -8.77 14.32
N PHE A 255 6.04 -8.23 13.83
CA PHE A 255 5.61 -6.85 14.06
C PHE A 255 4.73 -6.77 15.31
N THR A 256 5.35 -6.97 16.47
CA THR A 256 4.66 -7.09 17.77
C THR A 256 4.25 -5.75 18.38
N ARG A 257 4.67 -4.63 17.78
CA ARG A 257 4.31 -3.29 18.25
C ARG A 257 3.55 -2.56 17.17
N VAL A 258 2.25 -2.39 17.36
CA VAL A 258 1.37 -1.67 16.44
C VAL A 258 0.65 -0.61 17.23
N ALA A 259 1.03 0.65 17.03
CA ALA A 259 0.40 1.79 17.68
C ALA A 259 -0.57 2.49 16.72
N GLY A 260 -1.73 2.91 17.22
CA GLY A 260 -2.71 3.69 16.48
C GLY A 260 -2.99 5.03 17.16
N VAL A 261 -3.19 6.06 16.34
CA VAL A 261 -3.65 7.39 16.72
C VAL A 261 -4.94 7.68 15.98
N ALA A 262 -6.03 7.90 16.72
CA ALA A 262 -7.24 8.47 16.14
C ALA A 262 -7.02 9.98 15.96
N LEU A 263 -7.20 10.47 14.74
CA LEU A 263 -7.01 11.87 14.40
C LEU A 263 -8.36 12.57 14.35
N ASP A 264 -8.39 13.81 14.83
CA ASP A 264 -9.56 14.67 14.70
C ASP A 264 -9.80 14.97 13.22
N ALA A 265 -11.04 14.82 12.78
CA ALA A 265 -11.47 15.15 11.42
C ALA A 265 -12.38 16.40 11.46
N PRO A 266 -12.17 17.38 10.56
CA PRO A 266 -13.04 18.55 10.48
C PRO A 266 -14.43 18.20 9.90
N VAL A 267 -14.60 17.00 9.37
CA VAL A 267 -15.84 16.50 8.79
C VAL A 267 -16.59 15.66 9.82
N PRO A 268 -17.78 16.06 10.28
CA PRO A 268 -18.58 15.28 11.22
C PRO A 268 -18.87 13.87 10.71
N GLY A 269 -18.70 12.87 11.58
CA GLY A 269 -18.92 11.46 11.25
C GLY A 269 -17.79 10.81 10.44
N LEU A 270 -16.72 11.54 10.10
CA LEU A 270 -15.53 10.96 9.51
C LEU A 270 -14.55 10.54 10.62
N HIS A 271 -14.15 9.28 10.62
CA HIS A 271 -13.10 8.77 11.48
C HIS A 271 -11.81 8.65 10.70
N VAL A 272 -10.71 9.13 11.27
CA VAL A 272 -9.37 9.05 10.68
C VAL A 272 -8.43 8.37 11.66
N TRP A 273 -7.65 7.41 11.17
CA TRP A 273 -6.61 6.72 11.93
C TRP A 273 -5.27 6.87 11.25
N LYS A 274 -4.22 6.97 12.06
CA LYS A 274 -2.82 6.81 11.67
C LYS A 274 -2.23 5.66 12.47
N VAL A 275 -1.59 4.70 11.80
CA VAL A 275 -0.88 3.60 12.46
C VAL A 275 0.63 3.76 12.31
N VAL A 276 1.36 3.37 13.35
CA VAL A 276 2.81 3.35 13.40
C VAL A 276 3.26 1.94 13.75
N VAL A 277 4.00 1.31 12.84
CA VAL A 277 4.48 -0.07 12.99
C VAL A 277 6.01 -0.10 12.91
N PRO A 278 6.72 -0.10 14.05
CA PRO A 278 8.16 -0.32 14.13
C PRO A 278 8.65 -1.52 13.31
N GLY A 279 9.64 -1.29 12.45
CA GLY A 279 10.26 -2.32 11.61
C GLY A 279 9.65 -2.50 10.22
N MET A 280 8.48 -1.88 9.95
CA MET A 280 7.93 -1.80 8.60
C MET A 280 8.71 -0.82 7.74
N ARG A 281 8.94 -1.21 6.48
CA ARG A 281 9.55 -0.38 5.44
C ARG A 281 8.48 0.44 4.73
N VAL A 282 8.88 1.55 4.12
CA VAL A 282 8.04 2.31 3.20
C VAL A 282 8.64 2.14 1.80
N SER A 283 7.81 1.68 0.85
CA SER A 283 8.21 1.62 -0.55
C SER A 283 8.03 2.99 -1.21
N GLU A 284 9.02 3.38 -2.02
CA GLU A 284 9.01 4.57 -2.89
C GLU A 284 8.38 4.28 -4.27
N LEU A 285 7.88 3.05 -4.51
CA LEU A 285 7.25 2.65 -5.79
C LEU A 285 5.81 3.19 -5.97
N LEU A 286 5.39 4.10 -5.09
CA LEU A 286 4.05 4.68 -4.95
C LEU A 286 4.13 6.21 -4.90
#